data_AF-A0A822BZ64-F1
#
_entry.id   AF-A0A822BZ64-F1
#
_cell.length_a   1.000
_cell.length_b   1.000
_cell.length_c   1.000
_cell.angle_alpha   90.00
_cell.angle_beta   90.00
_cell.angle_gamma   90.00
#
_symmetry.space_group_name_H-M   'P 1'
#
loop_
_entity.id
_entity.type
_entity.pdbx_description
1 polymer ?
#
loop_
_entity_poly.entity_id
_entity_poly.type
_entity_poly.pdbx_seq_one_letter_code
_entity_poly.pdbx_strand_id
1 'polypeptide(L)'
;RMFLFTRDSDAEFGPDICSRVTFVNFTVTRSSLQSQCLYKILRSERPDIDAKRSDLMKLQGEFVAKLRHLEDNLLKVLNESEGTILDNDKVISTLEKIKTEASEIMKKVEETDVILNEVEKVSQEYLPMGKACSSIFFTLSSLSTIHFLYQYSLRFFMEIFEHILYHNKRLESIIDPVQRLDIILKSLFETIFIRVSRGMLHRDRITLAVQLTRIYLKNIIVNHMTFENEFFEMAQALEENSEMIHIQNKLSDLQKRALSHLTTNIPSFKNLERHITTNSDAFDIWLNSNDITTQVPVVWENNNNEMNNIATAVYAMLLTRAVRPDRLIIAAKSFVESVFGSEFIQKADALLTLEQIINEEIQGLTPILLCSVPGHDASNRVEELATNLNKNLTSIAIGSAEGFSLAEQAINTATKQGNWILLKNVHLAPQWLKELEKKLHSLKPHESFRLFLSTEIHPKVLYSSLILFLFTI
;
A
#
# COMPACT_ATOMS: atom_id res chain seq x y z
N ARG A 1 35.02 6.47 -8.04
CA ARG A 1 34.08 6.40 -6.89
C ARG A 1 33.45 5.01 -6.92
N MET A 2 33.45 4.30 -5.80
CA MET A 2 32.81 2.98 -5.65
C MET A 2 31.47 3.17 -4.94
N PHE A 3 30.42 2.51 -5.42
CA PHE A 3 29.09 2.55 -4.79
C PHE A 3 28.71 1.12 -4.37
N LEU A 4 28.36 0.98 -3.09
CA LEU A 4 27.92 -0.29 -2.51
C LEU A 4 26.41 -0.19 -2.27
N PHE A 5 25.66 -1.22 -2.65
CA PHE A 5 24.19 -1.24 -2.55
C PHE A 5 23.74 -2.49 -1.79
N THR A 6 22.72 -2.33 -0.95
CA THR A 6 21.95 -3.43 -0.34
C THR A 6 20.47 -3.21 -0.61
N ARG A 7 19.69 -4.30 -0.62
CA ARG A 7 18.21 -4.27 -0.67
C ARG A 7 17.57 -4.56 0.67
N ASP A 8 18.35 -5.06 1.61
CA ASP A 8 17.90 -5.34 2.96
C ASP A 8 17.86 -4.02 3.73
N SER A 9 16.65 -3.57 4.04
CA SER A 9 16.39 -2.34 4.79
C SER A 9 16.83 -2.44 6.25
N ASP A 10 16.91 -3.67 6.78
CA ASP A 10 17.22 -3.97 8.17
C ASP A 10 18.65 -4.51 8.32
N ALA A 11 19.49 -4.34 7.28
CA ALA A 11 20.87 -4.82 7.29
C ALA A 11 21.69 -4.17 8.40
N GLU A 12 22.17 -5.00 9.32
CA GLU A 12 23.12 -4.59 10.36
C GLU A 12 24.56 -4.69 9.84
N PHE A 13 25.28 -3.58 9.89
CA PHE A 13 26.68 -3.50 9.47
C PHE A 13 27.59 -3.39 10.70
N GLY A 14 28.69 -4.16 10.69
CA GLY A 14 29.70 -4.08 11.74
C GLY A 14 30.35 -2.69 11.81
N PRO A 15 30.82 -2.24 13.00
CA PRO A 15 31.38 -0.90 13.18
C PRO A 15 32.53 -0.55 12.22
N ASP A 16 33.31 -1.55 11.81
CA ASP A 16 34.41 -1.38 10.86
C ASP A 16 33.93 -0.85 9.49
N ILE A 17 32.88 -1.47 8.93
CA ILE A 17 32.27 -1.00 7.67
C ILE A 17 31.70 0.40 7.88
N CYS A 18 30.97 0.61 8.97
CA CYS A 18 30.33 1.89 9.28
C CYS A 18 31.31 3.06 9.38
N SER A 19 32.55 2.82 9.82
CA SER A 19 33.59 3.84 9.90
C SER A 19 34.22 4.21 8.55
N ARG A 20 34.14 3.32 7.56
CA ARG A 20 34.84 3.45 6.26
C ARG A 20 33.94 3.88 5.11
N VAL A 21 32.63 3.85 5.30
CA VAL A 21 31.65 4.19 4.25
C VAL A 21 30.68 5.26 4.75
N THR A 22 30.19 6.09 3.84
CA THR A 22 29.07 6.98 4.12
C THR A 22 27.77 6.27 3.78
N PHE A 23 26.88 6.09 4.75
CA PHE A 23 25.56 5.54 4.50
C PHE A 23 24.65 6.57 3.85
N VAL A 24 23.91 6.10 2.84
CA VAL A 24 22.81 6.85 2.24
C VAL A 24 21.58 5.96 2.29
N ASN A 25 20.57 6.37 3.04
CA ASN A 25 19.37 5.58 3.23
C ASN A 25 18.31 5.95 2.18
N PHE A 26 18.00 4.99 1.29
CA PHE A 26 16.95 5.10 0.29
C PHE A 26 15.67 4.34 0.68
N THR A 27 15.50 3.96 1.96
CA THR A 27 14.24 3.36 2.40
C THR A 27 13.09 4.32 2.16
N VAL A 28 12.00 3.76 1.67
CA VAL A 28 10.80 4.51 1.33
C VAL A 28 10.13 4.91 2.64
N THR A 29 9.94 6.21 2.85
CA THR A 29 9.19 6.74 4.01
C THR A 29 7.74 7.03 3.63
N ARG A 30 6.85 7.04 4.62
CA ARG A 30 5.42 7.36 4.42
C ARG A 30 5.21 8.68 3.69
N SER A 31 5.94 9.73 4.08
CA SER A 31 5.88 11.04 3.45
C SER A 31 6.42 11.01 2.03
N SER A 32 7.55 10.36 1.78
CA SER A 32 8.13 10.28 0.43
C SER A 32 7.20 9.56 -0.56
N LEU A 33 6.58 8.45 -0.14
CA LEU A 33 5.66 7.71 -0.99
C LEU A 33 4.35 8.47 -1.21
N GLN A 34 3.83 9.12 -0.17
CA GLN A 34 2.66 9.99 -0.30
C GLN A 34 2.90 11.07 -1.36
N SER A 35 4.04 11.77 -1.29
CA SER A 35 4.41 12.78 -2.28
C SER A 35 4.57 12.17 -3.68
N GLN A 36 5.24 11.03 -3.81
CA GLN A 36 5.40 10.35 -5.11
C GLN A 36 4.05 9.97 -5.74
N CYS A 37 3.13 9.41 -4.95
CA CYS A 37 1.80 9.05 -5.42
C CYS A 37 1.00 10.29 -5.80
N LEU A 38 1.05 11.35 -4.98
CA LEU A 38 0.41 12.62 -5.27
C LEU A 38 0.88 13.20 -6.61
N TYR A 39 2.19 13.22 -6.87
CA TYR A 39 2.72 13.73 -8.14
C TYR A 39 2.28 12.90 -9.33
N LYS A 40 2.22 11.58 -9.20
CA LYS A 40 1.71 10.70 -10.27
C LYS A 40 0.23 10.95 -10.55
N ILE A 41 -0.58 11.17 -9.51
CA ILE A 41 -2.01 11.51 -9.67
C ILE A 41 -2.15 12.86 -10.36
N LEU A 42 -1.46 13.90 -9.87
CA LEU A 42 -1.52 15.24 -10.46
C LEU A 42 -1.06 15.20 -11.91
N ARG A 43 0.02 14.51 -12.23
CA ARG A 43 0.50 14.37 -13.60
C ARG A 43 -0.51 13.67 -14.53
N SER A 44 -1.33 12.78 -13.99
CA SER A 44 -2.38 12.07 -14.75
C SER A 44 -3.66 12.91 -14.86
N GLU A 45 -4.15 13.45 -13.75
CA GLU A 45 -5.48 14.06 -13.64
C GLU A 45 -5.48 15.57 -13.85
N ARG A 46 -4.39 16.26 -13.49
CA ARG A 46 -4.19 17.72 -13.60
C ARG A 46 -2.79 18.03 -14.14
N PRO A 47 -2.47 17.61 -15.38
CA PRO A 47 -1.15 17.83 -15.98
C PRO A 47 -0.81 19.32 -16.12
N ASP A 48 -1.83 20.17 -16.24
CA ASP A 48 -1.73 21.63 -16.22
C ASP A 48 -1.14 22.15 -14.90
N ILE A 49 -1.64 21.64 -13.77
CA ILE A 49 -1.19 22.01 -12.42
C ILE A 49 0.20 21.45 -12.16
N ASP A 50 0.47 20.20 -12.53
CA ASP A 50 1.78 19.56 -12.38
C ASP A 50 2.88 20.30 -13.17
N ALA A 51 2.63 20.64 -14.43
CA ALA A 51 3.57 21.39 -15.26
C ALA A 51 3.82 22.79 -14.68
N LYS A 52 2.75 23.52 -14.32
CA LYS A 52 2.86 24.85 -13.71
C LYS A 52 3.68 24.81 -12.42
N ARG A 53 3.44 23.81 -11.56
CA ARG A 53 4.20 23.60 -10.32
C ARG A 53 5.68 23.35 -10.60
N SER A 54 6.00 22.43 -11.51
CA SER A 54 7.37 22.09 -11.89
C SER A 54 8.13 23.31 -12.40
N ASP A 55 7.50 24.10 -13.26
CA ASP A 55 8.15 25.29 -13.85
C ASP A 55 8.35 26.41 -12.83
N LEU A 56 7.37 26.63 -11.94
CA LEU A 56 7.52 27.58 -10.83
C LEU A 56 8.62 27.15 -9.86
N MET A 57 8.73 25.87 -9.52
CA MET A 57 9.81 25.36 -8.65
C MET A 57 11.20 25.53 -9.28
N LYS A 58 11.33 25.28 -10.59
CA LYS A 58 12.60 25.53 -11.30
C LYS A 58 12.96 27.01 -11.27
N LEU A 59 12.01 27.88 -11.59
CA LEU A 59 12.20 29.33 -11.64
C LEU A 59 12.54 29.91 -10.26
N GLN A 60 11.88 29.44 -9.20
CA GLN A 60 12.22 29.76 -7.82
C GLN A 60 13.65 29.31 -7.47
N GLY A 61 14.04 28.10 -7.86
CA GLY A 61 15.40 27.59 -7.68
C GLY A 61 16.47 28.43 -8.39
N GLU A 62 16.18 28.87 -9.62
CA GLU A 62 17.05 29.79 -10.37
C GLU A 62 17.18 31.16 -9.69
N PHE A 63 16.09 31.71 -9.13
CA PHE A 63 16.14 32.96 -8.38
C PHE A 63 16.95 32.84 -7.10
N VAL A 64 16.78 31.76 -6.33
CA VAL A 64 17.58 31.50 -5.12
C VAL A 64 19.06 31.37 -5.46
N ALA A 65 19.39 30.68 -6.56
CA ALA A 65 20.77 30.57 -7.03
C ALA A 65 21.35 31.94 -7.44
N LYS A 66 20.57 32.77 -8.15
CA LYS A 66 20.98 34.14 -8.51
C LYS A 66 21.17 35.03 -7.29
N LEU A 67 20.29 34.95 -6.29
CA LEU A 67 20.44 35.71 -5.04
C LEU A 67 21.74 35.33 -4.32
N ARG A 68 22.07 34.03 -4.22
CA ARG A 68 23.36 33.59 -3.66
C ARG A 68 24.54 34.12 -4.46
N HIS A 69 24.46 34.12 -5.79
CA HIS A 69 25.52 34.67 -6.61
C HIS A 69 25.71 36.18 -6.42
N LEU A 70 24.61 36.94 -6.29
CA LEU A 70 24.66 38.37 -5.96
C LEU A 70 25.25 38.61 -4.57
N GLU A 71 24.94 37.75 -3.59
CA GLU A 71 25.50 37.80 -2.23
C GLU A 71 27.00 37.50 -2.22
N ASP A 72 27.46 36.47 -2.94
CA ASP A 72 28.88 36.15 -3.11
C ASP A 72 29.63 37.31 -3.80
N ASN A 73 29.02 37.90 -4.84
CA ASN A 73 29.59 39.05 -5.53
C ASN A 73 29.69 40.28 -4.61
N LEU A 74 28.68 40.52 -3.78
CA LEU A 74 28.69 41.59 -2.77
C LEU A 74 29.86 41.43 -1.80
N LEU A 75 30.03 40.22 -1.24
CA LEU A 75 31.12 39.90 -0.31
C LEU A 75 32.49 40.03 -0.98
N LYS A 76 32.60 39.60 -2.24
CA LYS A 76 33.83 39.73 -3.02
C LYS A 76 34.21 41.20 -3.23
N VAL A 77 33.26 42.04 -3.64
CA VAL A 77 33.48 43.49 -3.82
C VAL A 77 33.90 44.18 -2.52
N LEU A 78 33.31 43.78 -1.38
CA LEU A 78 33.68 44.30 -0.06
C LEU A 78 35.08 43.85 0.40
N ASN A 79 35.48 42.63 0.08
CA ASN A 79 36.80 42.11 0.44
C ASN A 79 37.92 42.65 -0.45
N GLU A 80 37.64 42.88 -1.74
CA GLU A 80 38.60 43.41 -2.71
C GLU A 80 38.76 44.94 -2.62
N SER A 81 37.84 45.63 -1.92
CA SER A 81 37.98 47.06 -1.66
C SER A 81 39.01 47.33 -0.56
N GLU A 82 40.25 47.61 -0.94
CA GLU A 82 41.29 48.16 -0.04
C GLU A 82 41.15 49.69 0.05
N GLY A 83 40.96 50.24 1.27
CA GLY A 83 40.83 51.68 1.54
C GLY A 83 39.43 52.12 2.04
N THR A 84 39.16 53.43 2.11
CA THR A 84 37.85 53.96 2.52
C THR A 84 36.80 53.64 1.46
N ILE A 85 35.83 52.78 1.80
CA ILE A 85 34.74 52.34 0.90
C ILE A 85 33.95 53.53 0.32
N LEU A 86 33.88 54.65 1.06
CA LEU A 86 33.19 55.87 0.67
C LEU A 86 33.88 56.65 -0.46
N ASP A 87 35.15 56.39 -0.74
CA ASP A 87 35.93 57.16 -1.73
C ASP A 87 35.98 56.47 -3.11
N ASN A 88 35.39 55.28 -3.25
CA ASN A 88 35.45 54.49 -4.47
C ASN A 88 34.08 54.42 -5.17
N ASP A 89 33.83 55.38 -6.08
CA ASP A 89 32.59 55.47 -6.87
C ASP A 89 32.25 54.19 -7.65
N LYS A 90 33.26 53.39 -8.03
CA LYS A 90 33.05 52.10 -8.71
C LYS A 90 32.47 51.05 -7.76
N VAL A 91 32.92 51.05 -6.50
CA VAL A 91 32.38 50.15 -5.47
C VAL A 91 30.95 50.56 -5.15
N ILE A 92 30.68 51.85 -4.95
CA ILE A 92 29.34 52.37 -4.64
C ILE A 92 28.34 52.04 -5.76
N SER A 93 28.69 52.30 -7.02
CA SER A 93 27.81 51.99 -8.16
C SER A 93 27.57 50.49 -8.34
N THR A 94 28.57 49.65 -8.06
CA THR A 94 28.40 48.19 -8.11
C THR A 94 27.51 47.68 -6.97
N LEU A 95 27.66 48.24 -5.76
CA LEU A 95 26.80 47.94 -4.61
C LEU A 95 25.35 48.34 -4.87
N GLU A 96 25.10 49.52 -5.44
CA GLU A 96 23.76 49.95 -5.80
C GLU A 96 23.12 49.03 -6.85
N LYS A 97 23.88 48.65 -7.89
CA LYS A 97 23.40 47.73 -8.91
C LYS A 97 23.05 46.34 -8.36
N ILE A 98 23.92 45.77 -7.52
CA ILE A 98 23.65 44.50 -6.84
C ILE A 98 22.39 44.61 -5.98
N LYS A 99 22.25 45.71 -5.23
CA LYS A 99 21.08 45.96 -4.38
C LYS A 99 19.79 46.05 -5.19
N THR A 100 19.79 46.77 -6.32
CA THR A 100 18.61 46.88 -7.18
C THR A 100 18.24 45.54 -7.81
N GLU A 101 19.22 44.80 -8.34
CA GLU A 101 18.98 43.48 -8.94
C GLU A 101 18.48 42.47 -7.88
N ALA A 102 19.06 42.47 -6.69
CA ALA A 102 18.61 41.63 -5.59
C ALA A 102 17.18 41.98 -5.16
N SER A 103 16.85 43.27 -5.07
CA SER A 103 15.50 43.72 -4.73
C SER A 103 14.45 43.31 -5.77
N GLU A 104 14.78 43.36 -7.06
CA GLU A 104 13.89 42.89 -8.13
C GLU A 104 13.68 41.38 -8.09
N ILE A 105 14.74 40.60 -7.83
CA ILE A 105 14.64 39.15 -7.72
C ILE A 105 13.83 38.75 -6.49
N MET A 106 14.05 39.40 -5.34
CA MET A 106 13.26 39.15 -4.13
C MET A 106 11.77 39.36 -4.37
N LYS A 107 11.39 40.45 -5.07
CA LYS A 107 9.98 40.69 -5.42
C LYS A 107 9.41 39.58 -6.32
N LYS A 108 10.18 39.10 -7.31
CA LYS A 108 9.75 37.99 -8.18
C LYS A 108 9.63 36.67 -7.43
N VAL A 109 10.48 36.43 -6.42
CA VAL A 109 10.36 35.26 -5.54
C VAL A 109 9.05 35.31 -4.75
N GLU A 110 8.72 36.46 -4.15
CA GLU A 110 7.46 36.63 -3.42
C GLU A 110 6.23 36.43 -4.32
N GLU A 111 6.23 36.99 -5.53
CA GLU A 111 5.15 36.78 -6.50
C GLU A 111 5.02 35.30 -6.90
N THR A 112 6.15 34.60 -7.09
CA THR A 112 6.19 33.17 -7.41
C THR A 112 5.64 32.33 -6.25
N ASP A 113 5.96 32.68 -5.01
CA ASP A 113 5.50 31.98 -3.81
C ASP A 113 3.98 32.06 -3.64
N VAL A 114 3.37 33.21 -3.97
CA VAL A 114 1.91 33.36 -3.96
C VAL A 114 1.26 32.39 -4.96
N ILE A 115 1.77 32.32 -6.18
CA ILE A 115 1.24 31.41 -7.22
C ILE A 115 1.48 29.95 -6.83
N LEU A 116 2.64 29.63 -6.25
CA LEU A 116 2.95 28.29 -5.76
C LEU A 116 1.95 27.86 -4.67
N ASN A 117 1.59 28.76 -3.77
CA ASN A 117 0.58 28.50 -2.74
C ASN A 117 -0.82 28.23 -3.34
N GLU A 118 -1.21 28.92 -4.42
CA GLU A 118 -2.47 28.64 -5.12
C GLU A 118 -2.46 27.25 -5.78
N VAL A 119 -1.34 26.90 -6.43
CA VAL A 119 -1.12 25.58 -7.02
C VAL A 119 -1.13 24.47 -5.96
N GLU A 120 -0.56 24.75 -4.78
CA GLU A 120 -0.55 23.81 -3.66
C GLU A 120 -1.97 23.62 -3.08
N LYS A 121 -2.83 24.66 -3.07
CA LYS A 121 -4.24 24.51 -2.67
C LYS A 121 -5.00 23.54 -3.56
N VAL A 122 -4.80 23.59 -4.88
CA VAL A 122 -5.42 22.61 -5.80
C VAL A 122 -4.82 21.22 -5.58
N SER A 123 -3.52 21.13 -5.29
CA SER A 123 -2.84 19.87 -4.98
C SER A 123 -3.36 19.22 -3.68
N GLN A 124 -3.82 20.03 -2.71
CA GLN A 124 -4.39 19.55 -1.45
C GLN A 124 -5.65 18.71 -1.63
N GLU A 125 -6.43 18.93 -2.70
CA GLU A 125 -7.63 18.11 -3.02
C GLU A 125 -7.27 16.64 -3.25
N TYR A 126 -6.06 16.36 -3.75
CA TYR A 126 -5.57 15.01 -4.05
C TYR A 126 -4.71 14.42 -2.92
N LEU A 127 -4.36 15.22 -1.91
CA LEU A 127 -3.56 14.80 -0.76
C LEU A 127 -4.16 13.61 0.02
N PRO A 128 -5.49 13.53 0.26
CA PRO A 128 -6.13 12.37 0.86
C PRO A 128 -5.81 11.06 0.13
N MET A 129 -5.82 11.09 -1.20
CA MET A 129 -5.49 9.93 -2.02
C MET A 129 -4.01 9.54 -1.89
N GLY A 130 -3.09 10.51 -1.89
CA GLY A 130 -1.67 10.25 -1.63
C GLY A 130 -1.43 9.58 -0.27
N LYS A 131 -2.13 10.03 0.78
CA LYS A 131 -2.08 9.43 2.12
C LYS A 131 -2.63 8.01 2.14
N ALA A 132 -3.75 7.77 1.45
CA ALA A 132 -4.33 6.45 1.29
C ALA A 132 -3.37 5.49 0.58
N CYS A 133 -2.77 5.91 -0.54
CA CYS A 133 -1.77 5.14 -1.29
C CYS A 133 -0.58 4.73 -0.42
N SER A 134 -0.02 5.67 0.32
CA SER A 134 1.07 5.41 1.27
C SER A 134 0.63 4.41 2.34
N SER A 135 -0.53 4.63 2.97
CA SER A 135 -1.07 3.73 4.00
C SER A 135 -1.29 2.31 3.47
N ILE A 136 -1.81 2.16 2.25
CA ILE A 136 -2.01 0.84 1.64
C ILE A 136 -0.68 0.12 1.47
N PHE A 137 0.33 0.76 0.87
CA PHE A 137 1.63 0.12 0.67
C PHE A 137 2.27 -0.34 1.99
N PHE A 138 2.26 0.50 3.02
CA PHE A 138 2.83 0.11 4.32
C PHE A 138 2.04 -1.02 4.99
N THR A 139 0.71 -1.06 4.82
CA THR A 139 -0.10 -2.20 5.25
C THR A 139 0.31 -3.47 4.49
N LEU A 140 0.45 -3.41 3.16
CA LEU A 140 0.91 -4.56 2.36
C LEU A 140 2.29 -5.05 2.80
N SER A 141 3.23 -4.14 3.07
CA SER A 141 4.56 -4.48 3.59
C SER A 141 4.50 -5.18 4.94
N SER A 142 3.56 -4.77 5.81
CA SER A 142 3.38 -5.36 7.15
C SER A 142 2.69 -6.74 7.14
N LEU A 143 2.05 -7.14 6.03
CA LEU A 143 1.40 -8.46 5.94
C LEU A 143 2.38 -9.62 6.10
N SER A 144 3.67 -9.39 5.84
CA SER A 144 4.75 -10.36 6.07
C SER A 144 4.82 -10.86 7.52
N THR A 145 4.31 -10.07 8.48
CA THR A 145 4.20 -10.45 9.90
C THR A 145 3.07 -11.44 10.18
N ILE A 146 2.02 -11.45 9.34
CA ILE A 146 0.90 -12.41 9.42
C ILE A 146 1.33 -13.74 8.83
N HIS A 147 1.96 -13.71 7.66
CA HIS A 147 2.47 -14.90 7.00
C HIS A 147 3.69 -14.55 6.15
N PHE A 148 4.74 -15.37 6.24
CA PHE A 148 6.02 -15.15 5.55
C PHE A 148 5.91 -15.02 4.02
N LEU A 149 4.82 -15.54 3.46
CA LEU A 149 4.52 -15.51 2.02
C LEU A 149 4.04 -14.14 1.53
N TYR A 150 3.51 -13.29 2.42
CA TYR A 150 2.89 -12.03 2.04
C TYR A 150 3.95 -10.92 1.93
N GLN A 151 4.73 -10.98 0.85
CA GLN A 151 5.80 -10.02 0.56
C GLN A 151 5.45 -9.24 -0.70
N TYR A 152 5.24 -7.94 -0.55
CA TYR A 152 4.86 -7.06 -1.65
C TYR A 152 5.88 -5.93 -1.78
N SER A 153 6.49 -5.81 -2.97
CA SER A 153 7.42 -4.73 -3.26
C SER A 153 6.70 -3.41 -3.53
N LEU A 154 7.41 -2.29 -3.38
CA LEU A 154 6.90 -1.00 -3.84
C LEU A 154 6.59 -1.02 -5.33
N ARG A 155 7.41 -1.72 -6.12
CA ARG A 155 7.20 -1.88 -7.56
C ARG A 155 5.84 -2.50 -7.86
N PHE A 156 5.47 -3.58 -7.17
CA PHE A 156 4.15 -4.22 -7.31
C PHE A 156 3.01 -3.22 -7.04
N PHE A 157 3.09 -2.46 -5.95
CA PHE A 157 2.08 -1.44 -5.65
C PHE A 157 2.03 -0.34 -6.73
N MET A 158 3.18 0.16 -7.17
CA MET A 158 3.25 1.22 -8.18
C MET A 158 2.75 0.77 -9.55
N GLU A 159 2.98 -0.49 -9.94
CA GLU A 159 2.44 -1.07 -11.18
C GLU A 159 0.91 -1.13 -11.15
N ILE A 160 0.30 -1.52 -10.02
CA ILE A 160 -1.16 -1.48 -9.84
C ILE A 160 -1.66 -0.04 -9.97
N PHE A 161 -1.00 0.87 -9.26
CA PHE A 161 -1.39 2.27 -9.20
C PHE A 161 -1.33 2.95 -10.58
N GLU A 162 -0.24 2.78 -11.32
CA GLU A 162 -0.10 3.29 -12.68
C GLU A 162 -1.09 2.65 -13.65
N HIS A 163 -1.36 1.36 -13.51
CA HIS A 163 -2.38 0.68 -14.32
C HIS A 163 -3.76 1.32 -14.12
N ILE A 164 -4.14 1.67 -12.90
CA ILE A 164 -5.42 2.33 -12.61
C ILE A 164 -5.46 3.75 -13.17
N LEU A 165 -4.36 4.50 -13.11
CA LEU A 165 -4.33 5.87 -13.63
C LEU A 165 -4.44 5.91 -15.16
N TYR A 166 -3.80 4.97 -15.87
CA TYR A 166 -3.67 5.05 -17.33
C TYR A 166 -4.55 4.07 -18.12
N HIS A 167 -5.00 2.96 -17.52
CA HIS A 167 -5.70 1.87 -18.22
C HIS A 167 -7.10 1.58 -17.66
N ASN A 168 -7.64 2.45 -16.81
CA ASN A 168 -8.97 2.27 -16.25
C ASN A 168 -10.06 2.70 -17.23
N LYS A 169 -10.67 1.72 -17.89
CA LYS A 169 -11.78 1.90 -18.85
C LYS A 169 -12.98 2.66 -18.27
N ARG A 170 -13.19 2.64 -16.94
CA ARG A 170 -14.28 3.37 -16.28
C ARG A 170 -14.09 4.90 -16.34
N LEU A 171 -12.91 5.38 -16.73
CA LEU A 171 -12.57 6.81 -16.83
C LEU A 171 -12.71 7.39 -18.24
N GLU A 172 -12.91 6.56 -19.28
CA GLU A 172 -12.90 7.02 -20.68
C GLU A 172 -13.97 8.07 -20.99
N SER A 173 -15.13 8.00 -20.32
CA SER A 173 -16.26 8.92 -20.53
C SER A 173 -16.41 10.01 -19.47
N ILE A 174 -15.54 10.04 -18.45
CA ILE A 174 -15.68 10.94 -17.30
C ILE A 174 -14.66 12.08 -17.41
N ILE A 175 -15.15 13.31 -17.45
CA ILE A 175 -14.33 14.53 -17.59
C ILE A 175 -14.13 15.23 -16.24
N ASP A 176 -15.14 15.18 -15.36
CA ASP A 176 -15.12 15.90 -14.08
C ASP A 176 -14.03 15.35 -13.14
N PRO A 177 -13.06 16.18 -12.69
CA PRO A 177 -11.94 15.71 -11.86
C PRO A 177 -12.36 15.08 -10.53
N VAL A 178 -13.44 15.55 -9.92
CA VAL A 178 -13.92 15.02 -8.62
C VAL A 178 -14.50 13.62 -8.81
N GLN A 179 -15.35 13.43 -9.82
CA GLN A 179 -15.89 12.10 -10.16
C GLN A 179 -14.79 11.13 -10.58
N ARG A 180 -13.81 11.58 -11.39
CA ARG A 180 -12.66 10.76 -11.79
C ARG A 180 -11.88 10.30 -10.57
N LEU A 181 -11.59 11.21 -9.63
CA LEU A 181 -10.85 10.89 -8.41
C LEU A 181 -11.58 9.83 -7.56
N ASP A 182 -12.90 9.92 -7.40
CA ASP A 182 -13.70 8.92 -6.69
C ASP A 182 -13.65 7.53 -7.38
N ILE A 183 -13.74 7.49 -8.70
CA ILE A 183 -13.63 6.25 -9.49
C ILE A 183 -12.23 5.64 -9.35
N ILE A 184 -11.18 6.45 -9.44
CA ILE A 184 -9.78 6.00 -9.28
C ILE A 184 -9.60 5.42 -7.87
N LEU A 185 -10.08 6.12 -6.84
CA LEU A 185 -10.02 5.65 -5.46
C LEU A 185 -10.70 4.29 -5.30
N LYS A 186 -11.97 4.16 -5.70
CA LYS A 186 -12.71 2.89 -5.59
C LYS A 186 -11.99 1.77 -6.36
N SER A 187 -11.53 2.06 -7.57
CA SER A 187 -10.79 1.10 -8.41
C SER A 187 -9.46 0.70 -7.77
N LEU A 188 -8.79 1.58 -7.04
CA LEU A 188 -7.55 1.28 -6.31
C LEU A 188 -7.76 0.27 -5.20
N PHE A 189 -8.73 0.51 -4.31
CA PHE A 189 -9.02 -0.42 -3.22
C PHE A 189 -9.49 -1.79 -3.74
N GLU A 190 -10.37 -1.79 -4.76
CA GLU A 190 -10.86 -3.01 -5.42
C GLU A 190 -9.72 -3.80 -6.06
N THR A 191 -8.90 -3.16 -6.91
CA THR A 191 -7.83 -3.84 -7.64
C THR A 191 -6.75 -4.37 -6.70
N ILE A 192 -6.39 -3.61 -5.66
CA ILE A 192 -5.44 -4.05 -4.65
C ILE A 192 -5.98 -5.25 -3.90
N PHE A 193 -7.23 -5.19 -3.43
CA PHE A 193 -7.83 -6.31 -2.71
C PHE A 193 -7.85 -7.59 -3.57
N ILE A 194 -8.28 -7.49 -4.83
CA ILE A 194 -8.33 -8.64 -5.75
C ILE A 194 -6.92 -9.19 -6.00
N ARG A 195 -5.97 -8.35 -6.42
CA ARG A 195 -4.61 -8.83 -6.79
C ARG A 195 -3.85 -9.42 -5.61
N VAL A 196 -3.98 -8.81 -4.43
CA VAL A 196 -3.33 -9.30 -3.20
C VAL A 196 -4.03 -10.58 -2.71
N SER A 197 -5.36 -10.66 -2.76
CA SER A 197 -6.11 -11.84 -2.30
C SER A 197 -5.81 -13.12 -3.09
N ARG A 198 -5.42 -13.01 -4.38
CA ARG A 198 -4.93 -14.14 -5.19
C ARG A 198 -3.64 -14.75 -4.65
N GLY A 199 -2.83 -13.95 -3.96
CA GLY A 199 -1.58 -14.35 -3.30
C GLY A 199 -1.75 -14.71 -1.83
N MET A 200 -2.99 -14.75 -1.30
CA MET A 200 -3.28 -14.93 0.12
C MET A 200 -4.09 -16.19 0.41
N LEU A 201 -3.83 -16.80 1.57
CA LEU A 201 -4.69 -17.84 2.12
C LEU A 201 -6.09 -17.28 2.36
N HIS A 202 -7.12 -18.06 2.06
CA HIS A 202 -8.52 -17.63 2.19
C HIS A 202 -8.85 -17.05 3.58
N ARG A 203 -8.33 -17.67 4.65
CA ARG A 203 -8.52 -17.22 6.03
C ARG A 203 -8.00 -15.81 6.33
N ASP A 204 -7.00 -15.34 5.59
CA ASP A 204 -6.33 -14.06 5.86
C ASP A 204 -6.90 -12.91 5.01
N ARG A 205 -7.71 -13.22 3.98
CA ARG A 205 -8.30 -12.23 3.07
C ARG A 205 -9.18 -11.21 3.80
N ILE A 206 -9.96 -11.66 4.79
CA ILE A 206 -10.83 -10.77 5.56
C ILE A 206 -10.01 -9.73 6.37
N THR A 207 -8.84 -10.12 6.87
CA THR A 207 -7.94 -9.21 7.59
C THR A 207 -7.46 -8.08 6.67
N LEU A 208 -7.08 -8.41 5.44
CA LEU A 208 -6.74 -7.40 4.44
C LEU A 208 -7.93 -6.48 4.15
N ALA A 209 -9.12 -7.05 3.93
CA ALA A 209 -10.32 -6.27 3.64
C ALA A 209 -10.61 -5.25 4.75
N VAL A 210 -10.59 -5.68 6.01
CA VAL A 210 -10.79 -4.80 7.18
C VAL A 210 -9.74 -3.70 7.25
N GLN A 211 -8.46 -4.00 6.99
CA GLN A 211 -7.40 -2.98 6.98
C GLN A 211 -7.59 -1.96 5.84
N LEU A 212 -7.98 -2.42 4.66
CA LEU A 212 -8.31 -1.54 3.53
C LEU A 212 -9.50 -0.64 3.85
N THR A 213 -10.55 -1.19 4.48
CA THR A 213 -11.70 -0.41 4.95
C THR A 213 -11.28 0.64 5.97
N ARG A 214 -10.45 0.29 6.97
CA ARG A 214 -9.90 1.26 7.93
C ARG A 214 -9.13 2.38 7.25
N ILE A 215 -8.29 2.07 6.26
CA ILE A 215 -7.52 3.08 5.51
C ILE A 215 -8.46 4.02 4.75
N TYR A 216 -9.51 3.48 4.12
CA TYR A 216 -10.51 4.26 3.40
C TYR A 216 -11.25 5.22 4.33
N LEU A 217 -11.75 4.71 5.46
CA LEU A 217 -12.43 5.53 6.48
C LEU A 217 -11.54 6.66 7.01
N LYS A 218 -10.27 6.33 7.32
CA LYS A 218 -9.31 7.29 7.88
C LYS A 218 -8.94 8.42 6.93
N ASN A 219 -8.71 8.10 5.66
CA ASN A 219 -8.09 9.03 4.73
C ASN A 219 -9.08 9.68 3.75
N ILE A 220 -10.20 9.04 3.43
CA ILE A 220 -11.09 9.47 2.33
C ILE A 220 -12.40 10.04 2.85
N ILE A 221 -12.97 9.49 3.93
CA ILE A 221 -14.26 9.97 4.43
C ILE A 221 -14.08 11.31 5.16
N VAL A 222 -14.72 12.34 4.59
CA VAL A 222 -14.62 13.76 5.00
C VAL A 222 -15.08 14.02 6.44
N ASN A 223 -15.93 13.15 7.01
CA ASN A 223 -16.47 13.31 8.37
C ASN A 223 -15.56 12.83 9.50
N HIS A 224 -14.30 12.46 9.23
CA HIS A 224 -13.35 11.96 10.24
C HIS A 224 -13.90 10.79 11.09
N MET A 225 -14.74 9.94 10.50
CA MET A 225 -15.17 8.69 11.13
C MET A 225 -14.02 7.68 11.09
N THR A 226 -13.01 7.92 11.92
CA THR A 226 -11.75 7.16 11.89
C THR A 226 -11.83 5.86 12.67
N PHE A 227 -12.74 5.78 13.66
CA PHE A 227 -12.94 4.63 14.55
C PHE A 227 -11.63 4.08 15.15
N GLU A 228 -10.62 4.94 15.35
CA GLU A 228 -9.27 4.49 15.74
C GLU A 228 -9.26 3.84 17.11
N ASN A 229 -10.10 4.33 18.03
CA ASN A 229 -10.27 3.72 19.36
C ASN A 229 -10.90 2.33 19.22
N GLU A 230 -11.95 2.19 18.41
CA GLU A 230 -12.62 0.91 18.14
C GLU A 230 -11.67 -0.11 17.49
N PHE A 231 -10.85 0.33 16.52
CA PHE A 231 -9.84 -0.54 15.92
C PHE A 231 -8.72 -0.90 16.90
N PHE A 232 -8.36 0.01 17.80
CA PHE A 232 -7.39 -0.26 18.86
C PHE A 232 -7.92 -1.29 19.85
N GLU A 233 -9.17 -1.14 20.31
CA GLU A 233 -9.86 -2.12 21.15
C GLU A 233 -9.97 -3.50 20.47
N MET A 234 -10.18 -3.52 19.15
CA MET A 234 -10.15 -4.74 18.36
C MET A 234 -8.75 -5.35 18.22
N ALA A 235 -7.68 -4.60 18.42
CA ALA A 235 -6.32 -5.12 18.36
C ALA A 235 -5.83 -5.63 19.74
N GLN A 236 -6.39 -5.14 20.84
CA GLN A 236 -5.94 -5.49 22.18
C GLN A 236 -6.35 -6.91 22.62
N ALA A 237 -5.45 -7.56 23.37
CA ALA A 237 -5.80 -8.76 24.11
C ALA A 237 -6.72 -8.40 25.29
N LEU A 238 -7.64 -9.29 25.65
CA LEU A 238 -8.49 -9.11 26.82
C LEU A 238 -7.64 -9.23 28.09
N GLU A 239 -7.65 -8.21 28.94
CA GLU A 239 -6.95 -8.24 30.22
C GLU A 239 -7.72 -9.10 31.25
N GLU A 240 -7.00 -9.95 31.99
CA GLU A 240 -7.61 -10.88 32.96
C GLU A 240 -8.08 -10.21 34.26
N ASN A 241 -7.56 -9.01 34.56
CA ASN A 241 -7.71 -8.32 35.85
C ASN A 241 -8.77 -7.20 35.86
N SER A 242 -9.57 -7.04 34.81
CA SER A 242 -10.59 -5.99 34.72
C SER A 242 -11.81 -6.29 35.61
N GLU A 243 -12.43 -5.23 36.15
CA GLU A 243 -13.71 -5.32 36.87
C GLU A 243 -14.80 -5.94 35.96
N MET A 244 -15.65 -6.80 36.51
CA MET A 244 -16.72 -7.46 35.75
C MET A 244 -18.02 -6.66 35.84
N ILE A 245 -18.71 -6.54 34.70
CA ILE A 245 -20.09 -6.04 34.69
C ILE A 245 -21.06 -7.03 35.33
N HIS A 246 -22.14 -6.51 35.93
CA HIS A 246 -23.10 -7.30 36.69
C HIS A 246 -24.37 -7.60 35.90
N ILE A 247 -24.23 -8.29 34.76
CA ILE A 247 -25.38 -8.75 33.97
C ILE A 247 -25.85 -10.13 34.44
N GLN A 248 -27.13 -10.26 34.79
CA GLN A 248 -27.79 -11.53 35.14
C GLN A 248 -28.10 -12.36 33.88
N ASN A 249 -27.08 -12.79 33.16
CA ASN A 249 -27.22 -13.65 31.98
C ASN A 249 -26.25 -14.84 31.98
N LYS A 250 -26.39 -15.73 30.99
CA LYS A 250 -25.54 -16.92 30.80
C LYS A 250 -24.17 -16.61 30.18
N LEU A 251 -23.64 -15.39 30.31
CA LEU A 251 -22.30 -15.07 29.83
C LEU A 251 -21.24 -15.66 30.76
N SER A 252 -20.17 -16.16 30.15
CA SER A 252 -18.94 -16.54 30.85
C SER A 252 -18.23 -15.31 31.42
N ASP A 253 -17.37 -15.53 32.41
CA ASP A 253 -16.57 -14.46 33.03
C ASP A 253 -15.67 -13.74 32.02
N LEU A 254 -15.17 -14.45 31.01
CA LEU A 254 -14.38 -13.86 29.92
C LEU A 254 -15.22 -12.87 29.09
N GLN A 255 -16.45 -13.26 28.73
CA GLN A 255 -17.35 -12.40 27.97
C GLN A 255 -17.78 -11.17 28.80
N LYS A 256 -18.02 -11.34 30.11
CA LYS A 256 -18.32 -10.22 31.01
C LYS A 256 -17.17 -9.23 31.13
N ARG A 257 -15.92 -9.71 31.25
CA ARG A 257 -14.73 -8.84 31.22
C ARG A 257 -14.60 -8.10 29.88
N ALA A 258 -14.81 -8.80 28.76
CA ALA A 258 -14.75 -8.19 27.44
C ALA A 258 -15.77 -7.06 27.26
N LEU A 259 -17.00 -7.27 27.73
CA LEU A 259 -18.03 -6.24 27.72
C LEU A 259 -17.69 -5.06 28.65
N SER A 260 -17.10 -5.33 29.83
CA SER A 260 -16.62 -4.29 30.74
C SER A 260 -15.58 -3.38 30.08
N HIS A 261 -14.61 -3.99 29.37
CA HIS A 261 -13.59 -3.27 28.61
C HIS A 261 -14.21 -2.36 27.55
N LEU A 262 -15.22 -2.84 26.81
CA LEU A 262 -15.97 -2.02 25.85
C LEU A 262 -16.66 -0.83 26.53
N THR A 263 -17.31 -1.05 27.68
CA THR A 263 -17.99 0.02 28.43
C THR A 263 -17.02 1.09 28.94
N THR A 264 -15.80 0.72 29.33
CA THR A 264 -14.78 1.66 29.82
C THR A 264 -14.13 2.46 28.68
N ASN A 265 -13.78 1.80 27.57
CA ASN A 265 -12.92 2.41 26.55
C ASN A 265 -13.69 3.00 25.36
N ILE A 266 -14.93 2.56 25.12
CA ILE A 266 -15.74 3.04 24.00
C ILE A 266 -16.96 3.81 24.53
N PRO A 267 -17.02 5.14 24.34
CA PRO A 267 -18.09 5.99 24.87
C PRO A 267 -19.50 5.53 24.47
N SER A 268 -19.68 5.02 23.24
CA SER A 268 -20.96 4.51 22.76
C SER A 268 -21.46 3.28 23.52
N PHE A 269 -20.60 2.56 24.25
CA PHE A 269 -20.97 1.40 25.06
C PHE A 269 -21.12 1.71 26.56
N LYS A 270 -21.11 3.00 26.96
CA LYS A 270 -21.20 3.41 28.37
C LYS A 270 -22.43 2.86 29.10
N ASN A 271 -23.57 2.79 28.42
CA ASN A 271 -24.83 2.30 28.97
C ASN A 271 -25.17 0.86 28.53
N LEU A 272 -24.19 0.09 28.03
CA LEU A 272 -24.39 -1.26 27.49
C LEU A 272 -25.12 -2.20 28.47
N GLU A 273 -24.77 -2.16 29.76
CA GLU A 273 -25.41 -2.98 30.80
C GLU A 273 -26.92 -2.70 30.90
N ARG A 274 -27.31 -1.43 30.83
CA ARG A 274 -28.72 -1.01 30.85
C ARG A 274 -29.45 -1.49 29.59
N HIS A 275 -28.83 -1.38 28.42
CA HIS A 275 -29.44 -1.81 27.16
C HIS A 275 -29.64 -3.33 27.11
N ILE A 276 -28.65 -4.11 27.54
CA ILE A 276 -28.76 -5.57 27.63
C ILE A 276 -29.85 -5.97 28.63
N THR A 277 -29.94 -5.30 29.78
CA THR A 277 -30.96 -5.61 30.80
C THR A 277 -32.38 -5.24 30.33
N THR A 278 -32.52 -4.15 29.57
CA THR A 278 -33.82 -3.69 29.07
C THR A 278 -34.35 -4.58 27.94
N ASN A 279 -33.45 -5.07 27.07
CA ASN A 279 -33.78 -5.92 25.93
C ASN A 279 -33.15 -7.32 26.07
N SER A 280 -33.27 -7.93 27.25
CA SER A 280 -32.61 -9.20 27.58
C SER A 280 -33.03 -10.33 26.64
N ASP A 281 -34.32 -10.42 26.31
CA ASP A 281 -34.85 -11.47 25.42
C ASP A 281 -34.20 -11.43 24.03
N ALA A 282 -34.10 -10.24 23.43
CA ALA A 282 -33.48 -10.07 22.11
C ALA A 282 -31.98 -10.40 22.14
N PHE A 283 -31.29 -9.99 23.22
CA PHE A 283 -29.88 -10.30 23.40
C PHE A 283 -29.63 -11.80 23.59
N ASP A 284 -30.45 -12.47 24.40
CA ASP A 284 -30.34 -13.91 24.64
C ASP A 284 -30.70 -14.73 23.40
N ILE A 285 -31.69 -14.30 22.60
CA ILE A 285 -31.99 -14.93 21.30
C ILE A 285 -30.76 -14.85 20.39
N TRP A 286 -30.16 -13.67 20.22
CA TRP A 286 -28.98 -13.52 19.37
C TRP A 286 -27.75 -14.27 19.89
N LEU A 287 -27.54 -14.27 21.22
CA LEU A 287 -26.43 -14.98 21.86
C LEU A 287 -26.49 -16.49 21.61
N ASN A 288 -27.70 -17.08 21.65
CA ASN A 288 -27.91 -18.52 21.49
C ASN A 288 -28.28 -18.96 20.06
N SER A 289 -28.53 -18.02 19.15
CA SER A 289 -28.96 -18.33 17.79
C SER A 289 -27.84 -18.98 16.96
N ASN A 290 -28.18 -20.03 16.21
CA ASN A 290 -27.31 -20.59 15.19
C ASN A 290 -27.52 -19.98 13.80
N ASP A 291 -28.57 -19.16 13.64
CA ASP A 291 -28.91 -18.52 12.39
C ASP A 291 -28.02 -17.29 12.14
N ILE A 292 -27.34 -17.30 10.99
CA ILE A 292 -26.44 -16.23 10.52
C ILE A 292 -27.21 -14.94 10.24
N THR A 293 -28.51 -15.03 9.93
CA THR A 293 -29.36 -13.89 9.61
C THR A 293 -29.84 -13.12 10.85
N THR A 294 -29.61 -13.68 12.04
CA THR A 294 -30.03 -13.04 13.30
C THR A 294 -29.28 -11.72 13.48
N GLN A 295 -30.03 -10.63 13.55
CA GLN A 295 -29.48 -9.29 13.67
C GLN A 295 -28.78 -9.10 15.03
N VAL A 296 -27.65 -8.39 15.02
CA VAL A 296 -26.95 -8.03 16.25
C VAL A 296 -27.80 -6.99 16.99
N PRO A 297 -28.13 -7.22 18.27
CA PRO A 297 -28.92 -6.29 19.06
C PRO A 297 -28.14 -4.98 19.25
N VAL A 298 -28.84 -3.86 19.08
CA VAL A 298 -28.26 -2.53 19.31
C VAL A 298 -28.19 -2.28 20.81
N VAL A 299 -26.98 -2.30 21.36
CA VAL A 299 -26.69 -2.09 22.79
C VAL A 299 -25.74 -0.91 23.02
N TRP A 300 -25.62 -0.03 22.02
CA TRP A 300 -24.78 1.15 22.02
C TRP A 300 -25.61 2.41 21.74
N GLU A 301 -25.08 3.56 22.14
CA GLU A 301 -25.69 4.87 21.99
C GLU A 301 -24.98 5.72 20.94
N ASN A 302 -25.78 6.56 20.28
CA ASN A 302 -25.30 7.48 19.26
C ASN A 302 -24.95 8.81 19.90
N ASN A 303 -23.67 9.19 19.87
CA ASN A 303 -23.28 10.54 20.28
C ASN A 303 -23.64 11.62 19.23
N ASN A 304 -23.92 11.25 17.97
CA ASN A 304 -24.02 12.17 16.83
C ASN A 304 -25.35 12.12 16.03
N ASN A 305 -26.46 11.68 16.62
CA ASN A 305 -27.85 11.76 16.09
C ASN A 305 -28.20 11.19 14.69
N GLU A 306 -27.25 10.68 13.89
CA GLU A 306 -27.55 9.88 12.69
C GLU A 306 -26.79 8.56 12.77
N MET A 307 -27.52 7.44 12.85
CA MET A 307 -26.92 6.11 12.80
C MET A 307 -26.42 5.86 11.38
N ASN A 308 -25.14 6.11 11.12
CA ASN A 308 -24.52 5.67 9.89
C ASN A 308 -24.39 4.13 9.92
N ASN A 309 -24.79 3.46 8.84
CA ASN A 309 -24.65 2.01 8.66
C ASN A 309 -23.23 1.52 8.97
N ILE A 310 -22.21 2.34 8.67
CA ILE A 310 -20.80 2.04 8.98
C ILE A 310 -20.55 1.93 10.48
N ALA A 311 -21.02 2.92 11.27
CA ALA A 311 -20.85 2.93 12.72
C ALA A 311 -21.55 1.72 13.37
N THR A 312 -22.78 1.42 12.90
CA THR A 312 -23.52 0.23 13.32
C THR A 312 -22.70 -1.04 13.09
N ALA A 313 -22.10 -1.18 11.91
CA ALA A 313 -21.32 -2.37 11.59
C ALA A 313 -20.03 -2.48 12.43
N VAL A 314 -19.35 -1.36 12.73
CA VAL A 314 -18.17 -1.35 13.62
C VAL A 314 -18.55 -1.78 15.04
N TYR A 315 -19.60 -1.18 15.61
CA TYR A 315 -20.05 -1.52 16.97
C TYR A 315 -20.60 -2.95 17.06
N ALA A 316 -21.35 -3.40 16.05
CA ALA A 316 -21.80 -4.78 15.96
C ALA A 316 -20.61 -5.76 15.91
N MET A 317 -19.55 -5.41 15.18
CA MET A 317 -18.33 -6.23 15.10
C MET A 317 -17.59 -6.27 16.45
N LEU A 318 -17.49 -5.16 17.18
CA LEU A 318 -16.92 -5.11 18.54
C LEU A 318 -17.72 -5.95 19.54
N LEU A 319 -19.05 -5.80 19.54
CA LEU A 319 -19.92 -6.61 20.41
C LEU A 319 -19.76 -8.10 20.07
N THR A 320 -19.81 -8.44 18.79
CA THR A 320 -19.62 -9.82 18.32
C THR A 320 -18.27 -10.37 18.75
N ARG A 321 -17.18 -9.61 18.66
CA ARG A 321 -15.86 -10.03 19.19
C ARG A 321 -15.94 -10.36 20.68
N ALA A 322 -16.61 -9.53 21.48
CA ALA A 322 -16.65 -9.69 22.94
C ALA A 322 -17.45 -10.91 23.40
N VAL A 323 -18.58 -11.22 22.74
CA VAL A 323 -19.50 -12.27 23.22
C VAL A 323 -19.72 -13.43 22.26
N ARG A 324 -19.40 -13.28 20.97
CA ARG A 324 -19.57 -14.29 19.91
C ARG A 324 -18.39 -14.32 18.93
N PRO A 325 -17.17 -14.64 19.40
CA PRO A 325 -15.99 -14.66 18.53
C PRO A 325 -16.12 -15.66 17.36
N ASP A 326 -16.97 -16.68 17.49
CA ASP A 326 -17.32 -17.62 16.43
C ASP A 326 -17.96 -16.96 15.19
N ARG A 327 -18.62 -15.80 15.36
CA ARG A 327 -19.26 -15.05 14.26
C ARG A 327 -18.48 -13.82 13.82
N LEU A 328 -17.28 -13.60 14.36
CA LEU A 328 -16.49 -12.39 14.09
C LEU A 328 -16.20 -12.18 12.59
N ILE A 329 -15.89 -13.26 11.85
CA ILE A 329 -15.62 -13.18 10.40
C ILE A 329 -16.85 -12.67 9.64
N ILE A 330 -18.06 -13.06 10.07
CA ILE A 330 -19.32 -12.63 9.45
C ILE A 330 -19.55 -11.15 9.73
N ALA A 331 -19.39 -10.71 10.98
CA ALA A 331 -19.52 -9.31 11.33
C ALA A 331 -18.48 -8.42 10.61
N ALA A 332 -17.24 -8.90 10.48
CA ALA A 332 -16.20 -8.22 9.72
C ALA A 332 -16.55 -8.10 8.23
N LYS A 333 -17.14 -9.14 7.64
CA LYS A 333 -17.64 -9.09 6.26
C LYS A 333 -18.73 -8.04 6.11
N SER A 334 -19.75 -8.04 6.99
CA SER A 334 -20.81 -7.02 6.96
C SER A 334 -20.25 -5.58 7.13
N PHE A 335 -19.21 -5.40 7.94
CA PHE A 335 -18.50 -4.14 8.06
C PHE A 335 -17.84 -3.70 6.75
N VAL A 336 -17.09 -4.58 6.10
CA VAL A 336 -16.46 -4.29 4.79
C VAL A 336 -17.53 -3.93 3.75
N GLU A 337 -18.63 -4.69 3.71
CA GLU A 337 -19.74 -4.48 2.78
C GLU A 337 -20.47 -3.15 3.02
N SER A 338 -20.52 -2.66 4.27
CA SER A 338 -21.09 -1.34 4.58
C SER A 338 -20.32 -0.18 3.96
N VAL A 339 -19.06 -0.38 3.59
CA VAL A 339 -18.19 0.67 3.02
C VAL A 339 -17.97 0.48 1.52
N PHE A 340 -17.65 -0.74 1.08
CA PHE A 340 -17.30 -1.02 -0.32
C PHE A 340 -18.42 -1.71 -1.11
N GLY A 341 -19.53 -2.08 -0.47
CA GLY A 341 -20.62 -2.83 -1.07
C GLY A 341 -20.48 -4.35 -0.96
N SER A 342 -21.60 -5.05 -1.16
CA SER A 342 -21.74 -6.52 -0.99
C SER A 342 -20.85 -7.36 -1.91
N GLU A 343 -20.45 -6.81 -3.05
CA GLU A 343 -19.64 -7.52 -4.05
C GLU A 343 -18.14 -7.44 -3.78
N PHE A 344 -17.67 -6.55 -2.89
CA PHE A 344 -16.23 -6.28 -2.76
C PHE A 344 -15.41 -7.54 -2.46
N ILE A 345 -15.88 -8.35 -1.50
CA ILE A 345 -15.22 -9.61 -1.15
C ILE A 345 -15.41 -10.66 -2.26
N GLN A 346 -16.63 -10.75 -2.81
CA GLN A 346 -17.00 -11.73 -3.84
C GLN A 346 -16.20 -11.56 -5.13
N LYS A 347 -15.80 -10.33 -5.46
CA LYS A 347 -14.95 -10.02 -6.62
C LYS A 347 -13.55 -10.62 -6.52
N ALA A 348 -13.04 -10.89 -5.32
CA ALA A 348 -11.78 -11.64 -5.19
C ALA A 348 -11.96 -13.15 -5.46
N ASP A 349 -13.18 -13.66 -5.32
CA ASP A 349 -13.52 -15.06 -5.61
C ASP A 349 -13.90 -15.26 -7.10
N ALA A 350 -14.17 -14.17 -7.82
CA ALA A 350 -14.34 -14.21 -9.27
C ALA A 350 -13.02 -14.70 -9.91
N LEU A 351 -13.05 -15.94 -10.41
CA LEU A 351 -11.92 -16.61 -11.06
C LEU A 351 -11.57 -15.89 -12.37
N LEU A 352 -10.67 -14.89 -12.32
CA LEU A 352 -9.95 -14.52 -13.53
C LEU A 352 -9.11 -15.72 -13.96
N THR A 353 -9.17 -16.05 -15.25
CA THR A 353 -8.36 -17.14 -15.78
C THR A 353 -6.89 -16.72 -15.73
N LEU A 354 -5.99 -17.71 -15.56
CA LEU A 354 -4.56 -17.45 -15.60
C LEU A 354 -4.14 -16.73 -16.90
N GLU A 355 -4.84 -17.00 -18.00
CA GLU A 355 -4.70 -16.30 -19.28
C GLU A 355 -4.94 -14.79 -19.18
N GLN A 356 -6.09 -14.38 -18.64
CA GLN A 356 -6.45 -12.96 -18.50
C GLN A 356 -5.39 -12.22 -17.69
N ILE A 357 -4.95 -12.83 -16.60
CA ILE A 357 -3.92 -12.27 -15.73
C ILE A 357 -2.59 -12.09 -16.49
N ILE A 358 -2.14 -13.11 -17.22
CA ILE A 358 -0.89 -13.07 -17.99
C ILE A 358 -0.91 -11.97 -19.06
N ASN A 359 -2.07 -11.74 -19.67
CA ASN A 359 -2.25 -10.82 -20.78
C ASN A 359 -2.47 -9.37 -20.31
N GLU A 360 -3.22 -9.17 -19.23
CA GLU A 360 -3.68 -7.83 -18.80
C GLU A 360 -2.86 -7.26 -17.65
N GLU A 361 -2.27 -8.10 -16.78
CA GLU A 361 -1.69 -7.66 -15.52
C GLU A 361 -0.18 -7.90 -15.38
N ILE A 362 0.40 -8.81 -16.17
CA ILE A 362 1.78 -9.27 -15.96
C ILE A 362 2.72 -8.85 -17.09
N GLN A 363 3.80 -8.18 -16.72
CA GLN A 363 4.91 -7.86 -17.62
C GLN A 363 5.88 -9.04 -17.75
N GLY A 364 6.60 -9.12 -18.88
CA GLY A 364 7.49 -10.26 -19.15
C GLY A 364 8.62 -10.47 -18.13
N LEU A 365 9.11 -9.42 -17.47
CA LEU A 365 10.14 -9.51 -16.44
C LEU A 365 9.63 -10.06 -15.10
N THR A 366 8.32 -10.07 -14.89
CA THR A 366 7.74 -10.37 -13.58
C THR A 366 7.37 -11.84 -13.52
N PRO A 367 8.12 -12.67 -12.76
CA PRO A 367 7.85 -14.10 -12.75
C PRO A 367 6.56 -14.41 -11.98
N ILE A 368 5.89 -15.46 -12.41
CA ILE A 368 4.65 -15.98 -11.85
C ILE A 368 5.01 -17.11 -10.90
N LEU A 369 4.93 -16.86 -9.60
CA LEU A 369 5.14 -17.89 -8.60
C LEU A 369 3.82 -18.59 -8.30
N LEU A 370 3.77 -19.90 -8.52
CA LEU A 370 2.66 -20.81 -8.24
C LEU A 370 2.95 -21.52 -6.93
N CYS A 371 2.33 -21.04 -5.85
CA CYS A 371 2.46 -21.67 -4.54
C CYS A 371 1.34 -22.67 -4.30
N SER A 372 1.68 -23.90 -3.96
CA SER A 372 0.76 -24.98 -3.60
C SER A 372 0.98 -25.47 -2.17
N VAL A 373 -0.05 -26.08 -1.59
CA VAL A 373 0.09 -26.83 -0.33
C VAL A 373 0.96 -28.08 -0.56
N PRO A 374 1.66 -28.59 0.47
CA PRO A 374 2.49 -29.79 0.34
C PRO A 374 1.72 -30.97 -0.28
N GLY A 375 2.33 -31.64 -1.25
CA GLY A 375 1.72 -32.76 -1.97
C GLY A 375 0.77 -32.37 -3.12
N HIS A 376 0.62 -31.08 -3.42
CA HIS A 376 -0.07 -30.60 -4.63
C HIS A 376 0.91 -29.87 -5.55
N ASP A 377 0.75 -30.01 -6.88
CA ASP A 377 1.56 -29.29 -7.88
C ASP A 377 0.65 -28.55 -8.85
N ALA A 378 0.84 -27.23 -8.92
CA ALA A 378 0.09 -26.33 -9.81
C ALA A 378 0.71 -26.25 -11.22
N SER A 379 1.82 -26.94 -11.50
CA SER A 379 2.52 -26.86 -12.78
C SER A 379 1.66 -27.26 -13.98
N ASN A 380 0.77 -28.24 -13.81
CA ASN A 380 -0.05 -28.78 -14.90
C ASN A 380 -0.98 -27.70 -15.48
N ARG A 381 -1.42 -26.74 -14.67
CA ARG A 381 -2.25 -25.62 -15.13
C ARG A 381 -1.53 -24.74 -16.15
N VAL A 382 -0.21 -24.56 -15.99
CA VAL A 382 0.61 -23.80 -16.94
C VAL A 382 0.84 -24.61 -18.22
N GLU A 383 1.05 -25.92 -18.10
CA GLU A 383 1.26 -26.80 -19.24
C GLU A 383 0.00 -26.89 -20.12
N GLU A 384 -1.17 -27.06 -19.49
CA GLU A 384 -2.47 -27.00 -20.17
C GLU A 384 -2.70 -25.64 -20.83
N LEU A 385 -2.44 -24.54 -20.11
CA LEU A 385 -2.60 -23.20 -20.66
C LEU A 385 -1.69 -22.94 -21.86
N ALA A 386 -0.41 -23.32 -21.76
CA ALA A 386 0.54 -23.15 -22.86
C ALA A 386 0.12 -23.96 -24.09
N THR A 387 -0.41 -25.17 -23.89
CA THR A 387 -0.95 -26.01 -24.96
C THR A 387 -2.16 -25.34 -25.62
N ASN A 388 -3.12 -24.86 -24.82
CA ASN A 388 -4.32 -24.18 -25.32
C ASN A 388 -4.00 -22.90 -26.11
N LEU A 389 -2.97 -22.16 -25.69
CA LEU A 389 -2.53 -20.92 -26.34
C LEU A 389 -1.49 -21.14 -27.44
N ASN A 390 -1.13 -22.39 -27.76
CA ASN A 390 -0.06 -22.76 -28.69
C ASN A 390 1.26 -22.00 -28.41
N LYS A 391 1.64 -21.89 -27.13
CA LYS A 391 2.89 -21.26 -26.68
C LYS A 391 4.00 -22.29 -26.51
N ASN A 392 5.21 -21.96 -26.97
CA ASN A 392 6.39 -22.78 -26.72
C ASN A 392 6.78 -22.69 -25.24
N LEU A 393 6.48 -23.74 -24.48
CA LEU A 393 6.82 -23.87 -23.06
C LEU A 393 7.96 -24.85 -22.86
N THR A 394 9.01 -24.45 -22.13
CA THR A 394 10.06 -25.36 -21.66
C THR A 394 9.87 -25.61 -20.16
N SER A 395 9.62 -26.86 -19.79
CA SER A 395 9.37 -27.30 -18.41
C SER A 395 10.62 -27.97 -17.84
N ILE A 396 11.15 -27.47 -16.71
CA ILE A 396 12.41 -27.91 -16.11
C ILE A 396 12.23 -28.13 -14.61
N ALA A 397 12.63 -29.30 -14.10
CA ALA A 397 12.65 -29.58 -12.67
C ALA A 397 13.95 -29.06 -12.03
N ILE A 398 13.82 -28.29 -10.95
CA ILE A 398 14.94 -27.77 -10.18
C ILE A 398 15.28 -28.73 -9.03
N GLY A 399 16.57 -28.99 -8.79
CA GLY A 399 17.04 -29.90 -7.73
C GLY A 399 18.30 -30.69 -8.05
N SER A 400 18.80 -30.62 -9.28
CA SER A 400 20.06 -31.23 -9.72
C SER A 400 20.98 -30.20 -10.39
N ALA A 401 22.29 -30.48 -10.42
CA ALA A 401 23.27 -29.63 -11.08
C ALA A 401 22.97 -29.44 -12.59
N GLU A 402 22.49 -30.49 -13.25
CA GLU A 402 22.05 -30.44 -14.64
C GLU A 402 20.84 -29.53 -14.81
N GLY A 403 19.85 -29.64 -13.92
CA GLY A 403 18.64 -28.80 -13.94
C GLY A 403 18.96 -27.30 -13.82
N PHE A 404 19.94 -26.94 -12.99
CA PHE A 404 20.39 -25.54 -12.87
C PHE A 404 20.98 -25.02 -14.19
N SER A 405 21.87 -25.80 -14.83
CA SER A 405 22.51 -25.41 -16.10
C SER A 405 21.49 -25.29 -17.24
N LEU A 406 20.59 -26.26 -17.36
CA LEU A 406 19.52 -26.26 -18.36
C LEU A 406 18.57 -25.08 -18.16
N ALA A 407 18.15 -24.80 -16.92
CA ALA A 407 17.29 -23.66 -16.61
C ALA A 407 17.93 -22.34 -17.03
N GLU A 408 19.22 -22.15 -16.75
CA GLU A 408 19.92 -20.93 -17.15
C GLU A 408 20.03 -20.74 -18.66
N GLN A 409 20.33 -21.81 -19.39
CA GLN A 409 20.39 -21.78 -20.86
C GLN A 409 19.01 -21.51 -21.46
N ALA A 410 17.98 -22.17 -20.93
CA ALA A 410 16.61 -22.01 -21.39
C ALA A 410 16.10 -20.59 -21.14
N ILE A 411 16.36 -20.01 -19.96
CA ILE A 411 16.00 -18.62 -19.64
C ILE A 411 16.69 -17.66 -20.60
N ASN A 412 17.99 -17.79 -20.84
CA ASN A 412 18.74 -16.90 -21.73
C ASN A 412 18.20 -16.94 -23.18
N THR A 413 17.81 -18.12 -23.66
CA THR A 413 17.23 -18.31 -24.99
C THR A 413 15.81 -17.77 -25.06
N ALA A 414 14.96 -18.13 -24.09
CA ALA A 414 13.56 -17.71 -24.02
C ALA A 414 13.40 -16.20 -23.83
N THR A 415 14.29 -15.57 -23.06
CA THR A 415 14.34 -14.11 -22.87
C THR A 415 14.47 -13.38 -24.21
N LYS A 416 15.23 -13.95 -25.16
CA LYS A 416 15.44 -13.36 -26.50
C LYS A 416 14.31 -13.72 -27.48
N GLN A 417 13.78 -14.93 -27.39
CA GLN A 417 12.80 -15.48 -28.34
C GLN A 417 11.34 -15.24 -27.93
N GLY A 418 11.06 -14.87 -26.68
CA GLY A 418 9.70 -14.71 -26.16
C GLY A 418 9.00 -16.01 -25.76
N ASN A 419 9.75 -17.10 -25.55
CA ASN A 419 9.19 -18.39 -25.14
C ASN A 419 8.84 -18.40 -23.64
N TRP A 420 8.01 -19.36 -23.24
CA TRP A 420 7.62 -19.55 -21.84
C TRP A 420 8.54 -20.56 -21.16
N ILE A 421 8.87 -20.31 -19.90
CA ILE A 421 9.67 -21.23 -19.06
C ILE A 421 8.87 -21.57 -17.81
N LEU A 422 8.82 -22.85 -17.44
CA LEU A 422 8.27 -23.34 -16.17
C LEU A 422 9.36 -24.06 -15.38
N LEU A 423 9.72 -23.51 -14.22
CA LEU A 423 10.65 -24.13 -13.29
C LEU A 423 9.88 -24.79 -12.15
N LYS A 424 9.95 -26.11 -12.04
CA LYS A 424 9.23 -26.90 -11.03
C LYS A 424 10.06 -27.08 -9.77
N ASN A 425 9.39 -27.19 -8.63
CA ASN A 425 9.96 -27.53 -7.33
C ASN A 425 11.09 -26.59 -6.87
N VAL A 426 10.93 -25.29 -7.10
CA VAL A 426 12.02 -24.34 -6.86
C VAL A 426 12.42 -24.25 -5.37
N HIS A 427 11.53 -24.59 -4.43
CA HIS A 427 11.81 -24.69 -3.00
C HIS A 427 12.96 -25.64 -2.64
N LEU A 428 13.30 -26.60 -3.51
CA LEU A 428 14.41 -27.53 -3.30
C LEU A 428 15.79 -26.84 -3.43
N ALA A 429 15.86 -25.67 -4.06
CA ALA A 429 17.12 -24.97 -4.31
C ALA A 429 17.08 -23.47 -3.96
N PRO A 430 16.90 -23.10 -2.68
CA PRO A 430 16.71 -21.71 -2.24
C PRO A 430 17.94 -20.80 -2.52
N GLN A 431 19.15 -21.36 -2.56
CA GLN A 431 20.36 -20.60 -2.88
C GLN A 431 20.41 -20.18 -4.36
N TRP A 432 20.20 -21.15 -5.26
CA TRP A 432 20.13 -20.91 -6.71
C TRP A 432 19.03 -19.92 -7.07
N LEU A 433 17.92 -20.02 -6.34
CA LEU A 433 16.79 -19.13 -6.44
C LEU A 433 17.15 -17.64 -6.20
N LYS A 434 18.05 -17.33 -5.26
CA LYS A 434 18.58 -15.97 -5.05
C LYS A 434 19.45 -15.49 -6.21
N GLU A 435 20.18 -16.39 -6.86
CA GLU A 435 21.00 -16.07 -8.03
C GLU A 435 20.13 -15.78 -9.25
N LEU A 436 19.06 -16.57 -9.45
CA LEU A 436 18.06 -16.34 -10.47
C LEU A 436 17.43 -14.95 -10.33
N GLU A 437 17.06 -14.55 -9.11
CA GLU A 437 16.50 -13.22 -8.85
C GLU A 437 17.46 -12.11 -9.32
N LYS A 438 18.73 -12.18 -8.92
CA LYS A 438 19.76 -11.20 -9.32
C LYS A 438 19.91 -11.14 -10.84
N LYS A 439 19.87 -12.31 -11.50
CA LYS A 439 19.96 -12.41 -12.97
C LYS A 439 18.77 -11.73 -13.64
N LEU A 440 17.54 -12.01 -13.19
CA LEU A 440 16.32 -11.42 -13.77
C LEU A 440 16.33 -9.89 -13.79
N HIS A 441 16.89 -9.26 -12.75
CA HIS A 441 17.00 -7.80 -12.69
C HIS A 441 17.93 -7.18 -13.76
N SER A 442 18.86 -7.96 -14.30
CA SER A 442 19.79 -7.51 -15.35
C SER A 442 19.27 -7.76 -16.77
N LEU A 443 18.20 -8.54 -16.92
CA LEU A 443 17.67 -8.95 -18.21
C LEU A 443 16.72 -7.91 -18.80
N LYS A 444 16.66 -7.87 -20.13
CA LYS A 444 15.62 -7.18 -20.90
C LYS A 444 14.92 -8.22 -21.78
N PRO A 445 13.81 -8.79 -21.33
CA PRO A 445 13.11 -9.84 -22.06
C PRO A 445 12.25 -9.28 -23.17
N HIS A 446 12.00 -10.15 -24.15
CA HIS A 446 10.95 -9.99 -25.15
C HIS A 446 9.57 -9.85 -24.47
N GLU A 447 8.66 -9.06 -25.05
CA GLU A 447 7.35 -8.77 -24.45
C GLU A 447 6.49 -10.02 -24.20
N SER A 448 6.61 -11.05 -25.05
CA SER A 448 5.89 -12.32 -24.92
C SER A 448 6.51 -13.31 -23.94
N PHE A 449 7.74 -13.06 -23.45
CA PHE A 449 8.41 -13.94 -22.50
C PHE A 449 7.61 -14.02 -21.19
N ARG A 450 7.48 -15.22 -20.65
CA ARG A 450 6.88 -15.45 -19.32
C ARG A 450 7.69 -16.50 -18.58
N LEU A 451 8.00 -16.23 -17.32
CA LEU A 451 8.66 -17.16 -16.41
C LEU A 451 7.69 -17.59 -15.32
N PHE A 452 7.46 -18.89 -15.22
CA PHE A 452 6.63 -19.54 -14.21
C PHE A 452 7.52 -20.33 -13.26
N LEU A 453 7.22 -20.28 -11.97
CA LEU A 453 7.91 -21.01 -10.92
C LEU A 453 6.86 -21.81 -10.14
N SER A 454 7.03 -23.13 -9.97
CA SER A 454 6.19 -23.93 -9.07
C SER A 454 6.91 -24.22 -7.76
N THR A 455 6.20 -24.05 -6.65
CA THR A 455 6.74 -24.29 -5.31
C THR A 455 5.67 -24.77 -4.35
N GLU A 456 6.06 -25.62 -3.41
CA GLU A 456 5.29 -25.79 -2.18
C GLU A 456 5.46 -24.54 -1.29
N ILE A 457 4.46 -24.24 -0.46
CA ILE A 457 4.55 -23.19 0.55
C ILE A 457 5.65 -23.55 1.55
N HIS A 458 6.81 -22.90 1.41
CA HIS A 458 8.01 -23.24 2.16
C HIS A 458 8.75 -21.98 2.65
N PRO A 459 9.11 -21.88 3.94
CA PRO A 459 9.66 -20.64 4.53
C PRO A 459 11.06 -20.27 4.03
N LYS A 460 11.79 -21.19 3.36
CA LYS A 460 13.08 -20.86 2.72
C LYS A 460 12.93 -20.17 1.37
N VAL A 461 11.71 -20.08 0.84
CA VAL A 461 11.37 -19.37 -0.39
C VAL A 461 10.87 -17.97 0.00
N LEU A 462 11.80 -17.12 0.45
CA LEU A 462 11.52 -15.72 0.81
C LEU A 462 11.87 -14.86 -0.40
N TYR A 463 10.86 -14.27 -1.03
CA TYR A 463 11.02 -13.49 -2.25
C TYR A 463 10.29 -12.17 -2.18
N SER A 464 11.05 -11.09 -2.16
CA SER A 464 10.52 -9.73 -2.11
C SER A 464 10.03 -9.20 -3.45
N SER A 465 10.39 -9.84 -4.59
CA SER A 465 10.19 -9.28 -5.94
C SER A 465 9.36 -10.15 -6.89
N LEU A 466 8.65 -11.17 -6.39
CA LEU A 466 7.80 -12.02 -7.23
C LEU A 466 6.32 -11.61 -7.08
N ILE A 467 5.58 -11.54 -8.21
CA ILE A 467 4.12 -11.52 -8.13
C ILE A 467 3.69 -12.93 -7.74
N LEU A 468 3.06 -13.00 -6.58
CA LEU A 468 2.71 -14.24 -5.93
C LEU A 468 1.30 -14.65 -6.33
N PHE A 469 1.18 -15.78 -7.01
CA PHE A 469 -0.10 -16.46 -7.23
C PHE A 469 -0.16 -17.65 -6.29
N LEU A 470 -0.99 -17.52 -5.26
CA LEU A 470 -1.21 -18.58 -4.31
C LEU A 470 -2.41 -19.38 -4.82
N PHE A 471 -2.12 -20.55 -5.36
CA PHE A 471 -3.16 -21.51 -5.71
C PHE A 471 -3.46 -22.36 -4.47
N THR A 472 -4.23 -21.79 -3.54
CA THR A 472 -4.99 -22.61 -2.59
C THR A 472 -6.18 -23.20 -3.34
N ILE A 473 -6.30 -24.52 -3.34
CA ILE A 473 -7.55 -25.23 -3.66
C ILE A 473 -8.64 -24.76 -2.68
#